data_AF-A0A4U0EWL8-F1
#
_entry.id   AF-A0A4U0EWL8-F1
#
_cell.length_a   1.000
_cell.length_b   1.000
_cell.length_c   1.000
_cell.angle_alpha   90.00
_cell.angle_beta   90.00
_cell.angle_gamma   90.00
#
_symmetry.space_group_name_H-M   'P 1'
#
loop_
_entity.id
_entity.type
_entity.pdbx_description
1 polymer ?
#
loop_
_entity_poly.entity_id
_entity_poly.type
_entity_poly.pdbx_seq_one_letter_code
_entity_poly.pdbx_strand_id
1 'polypeptide(L)'
;MKLFKTLILILLTTSSIFGQIEKDSLFVFTGKKISIKKVKDFEDKKTLIDSIIVNDSIIYVEVPNVIQDYKYRGKFRIIEQYKGDLTDTKIEFDLYNHYGKPKLSKLNTFLFFVVKINGEFQLLKYAYHRVYETDNGKLAVPYDKNEYRNQKEPILNIQPEKMNFRKAPEFSIYKDDSPDWIKRAFPKPFYQIENNKAIPIYGNYIEDYIKLRLNGTLKEVFD
;
A
#
# COMPACT_ATOMS: atom_id res chain seq x y z
N MET A 1 -14.55 -18.70 57.37
CA MET A 1 -13.68 -18.99 56.20
C MET A 1 -14.41 -18.68 54.89
N LYS A 2 -14.80 -17.42 54.64
CA LYS A 2 -15.54 -17.01 53.42
C LYS A 2 -15.28 -15.52 53.07
N LEU A 3 -14.04 -15.07 53.12
CA LEU A 3 -13.69 -13.68 52.77
C LEU A 3 -12.47 -13.55 51.86
N PHE A 4 -11.93 -14.67 51.35
CA PHE A 4 -10.69 -14.69 50.56
C PHE A 4 -10.87 -15.14 49.10
N LYS A 5 -12.10 -15.16 48.57
CA LYS A 5 -12.37 -15.61 47.18
C LYS A 5 -12.78 -14.51 46.20
N THR A 6 -12.88 -13.26 46.64
CA THR A 6 -13.40 -12.16 45.78
C THR A 6 -12.31 -11.20 45.27
N LEU A 7 -11.02 -11.47 45.51
CA LEU A 7 -9.93 -10.56 45.14
C LEU A 7 -8.97 -11.10 44.06
N ILE A 8 -9.30 -12.20 43.39
CA ILE A 8 -8.48 -12.77 42.30
C ILE A 8 -9.17 -12.67 40.92
N LEU A 9 -10.40 -12.16 40.86
CA LEU A 9 -11.13 -11.98 39.58
C LEU A 9 -11.10 -10.53 39.05
N ILE A 10 -10.29 -9.65 39.64
CA ILE A 10 -10.10 -8.26 39.17
C ILE A 10 -8.72 -8.08 38.52
N LEU A 11 -7.79 -9.04 38.64
CA LEU A 11 -6.45 -8.95 38.06
C LEU A 11 -6.31 -9.54 36.65
N LEU A 12 -7.40 -10.02 36.03
CA LEU A 12 -7.38 -10.65 34.70
C LEU A 12 -7.94 -9.78 33.57
N THR A 13 -8.33 -8.53 33.85
CA THR A 13 -8.91 -7.63 32.83
C THR A 13 -7.96 -6.55 32.31
N THR A 14 -6.70 -6.51 32.75
CA THR A 14 -5.76 -5.43 32.34
C THR A 14 -4.70 -5.84 31.32
N SER A 15 -4.74 -7.05 30.78
CA SER A 15 -3.75 -7.52 29.78
C SER A 15 -4.37 -7.95 28.46
N SER A 16 -5.35 -7.18 27.99
CA SER A 16 -5.88 -7.29 26.62
C SER A 16 -5.91 -5.92 25.93
N ILE A 17 -4.83 -5.15 26.07
CA ILE A 17 -4.53 -4.07 25.11
C ILE A 17 -3.64 -4.71 24.04
N PHE A 18 -4.17 -5.67 23.31
CA PHE A 18 -3.52 -6.19 22.10
C PHE A 18 -4.17 -5.52 20.90
N GLY A 19 -3.52 -4.44 20.44
CA GLY A 19 -3.53 -3.96 19.06
C GLY A 19 -4.86 -3.92 18.33
N GLN A 20 -5.91 -3.35 18.91
CA GLN A 20 -7.07 -2.96 18.11
C GLN A 20 -6.70 -1.68 17.37
N ILE A 21 -6.65 -1.77 16.04
CA ILE A 21 -6.52 -0.59 15.19
C ILE A 21 -7.79 0.21 15.34
N GLU A 22 -7.68 1.44 15.82
CA GLU A 22 -8.75 2.40 15.62
C GLU A 22 -8.95 2.56 14.11
N LYS A 23 -10.20 2.53 13.65
CA LYS A 23 -10.62 2.72 12.24
C LYS A 23 -9.95 3.93 11.54
N ASP A 24 -9.44 4.87 12.33
CA ASP A 24 -8.74 6.09 11.92
C ASP A 24 -7.22 5.93 11.80
N SER A 25 -6.65 4.73 11.92
CA SER A 25 -5.20 4.54 11.80
C SER A 25 -4.68 4.61 10.36
N LEU A 26 -5.55 4.70 9.36
CA LEU A 26 -5.16 4.73 7.95
C LEU A 26 -4.80 6.15 7.51
N PHE A 27 -3.54 6.30 7.11
CA PHE A 27 -3.01 7.51 6.50
C PHE A 27 -2.79 7.26 5.01
N VAL A 28 -3.40 8.09 4.17
CA VAL A 28 -3.26 8.03 2.71
C VAL A 28 -2.69 9.35 2.22
N PHE A 29 -1.52 9.30 1.59
CA PHE A 29 -0.84 10.51 1.14
C PHE A 29 0.07 10.23 -0.05
N THR A 30 0.38 11.27 -0.81
CA THR A 30 1.47 11.23 -1.78
C THR A 30 2.77 11.69 -1.13
N GLY A 31 3.83 10.93 -1.34
CA GLY A 31 5.13 11.17 -0.72
C GLY A 31 6.25 11.23 -1.75
N LYS A 32 7.10 12.26 -1.66
CA LYS A 32 8.37 12.32 -2.40
C LYS A 32 9.49 11.67 -1.60
N LYS A 33 10.15 10.67 -2.18
CA LYS A 33 11.26 9.94 -1.55
C LYS A 33 12.39 10.89 -1.15
N ILE A 34 12.77 10.84 0.12
CA ILE A 34 14.00 11.45 0.65
C ILE A 34 15.10 10.39 0.71
N SER A 35 14.84 9.27 1.38
CA SER A 35 15.80 8.17 1.48
C SER A 35 15.12 6.83 1.71
N ILE A 36 15.74 5.75 1.24
CA ILE A 36 15.38 4.38 1.61
C ILE A 36 16.67 3.67 1.98
N LYS A 37 16.79 3.27 3.25
CA LYS A 37 17.99 2.63 3.79
C LYS A 37 17.65 1.22 4.26
N LYS A 38 18.48 0.25 3.88
CA LYS A 38 18.38 -1.11 4.44
C LYS A 38 18.67 -1.03 5.93
N VAL A 39 17.83 -1.64 6.75
CA VAL A 39 18.10 -1.78 8.18
C VAL A 39 19.12 -2.91 8.34
N LYS A 40 20.27 -2.62 8.94
CA LYS A 40 21.31 -3.62 9.24
C LYS A 40 20.84 -4.47 10.43
N ASP A 41 21.29 -5.72 10.47
CA ASP A 41 21.07 -6.63 11.61
C ASP A 41 19.58 -6.88 11.92
N PHE A 42 18.71 -6.70 10.92
CA PHE A 42 17.36 -7.24 10.97
C PHE A 42 17.48 -8.76 10.86
N GLU A 43 17.52 -9.44 12.01
CA GLU A 43 17.43 -10.89 12.05
C GLU A 43 16.10 -11.31 11.42
N ASP A 44 16.16 -12.22 10.45
CA ASP A 44 15.00 -12.83 9.75
C ASP A 44 14.00 -13.50 10.72
N LYS A 45 14.28 -13.50 12.02
CA LYS A 45 13.42 -14.00 13.09
C LYS A 45 12.33 -13.03 13.53
N LYS A 46 12.35 -11.76 13.09
CA LYS A 46 11.25 -10.83 13.39
C LYS A 46 10.18 -10.86 12.29
N THR A 47 9.03 -11.30 12.76
CA THR A 47 7.74 -11.49 12.12
C THR A 47 7.33 -10.34 11.21
N LEU A 48 6.83 -10.69 10.02
CA LEU A 48 6.09 -9.75 9.20
C LEU A 48 4.72 -9.60 9.86
N ILE A 49 4.25 -8.36 9.95
CA ILE A 49 2.84 -8.11 10.21
C ILE A 49 2.14 -8.31 8.86
N ASP A 50 1.59 -9.51 8.64
CA ASP A 50 0.55 -9.68 7.63
C ASP A 50 -0.78 -9.27 8.27
N SER A 51 -1.66 -8.67 7.49
CA SER A 51 -3.00 -8.34 7.95
C SER A 51 -3.93 -9.46 7.52
N ILE A 52 -4.42 -10.26 8.46
CA ILE A 52 -5.60 -11.07 8.23
C ILE A 52 -6.80 -10.37 8.86
N ILE A 53 -7.99 -10.66 8.38
CA ILE A 53 -9.21 -10.14 8.99
C ILE A 53 -9.95 -11.29 9.63
N VAL A 54 -10.29 -11.09 10.90
CA VAL A 54 -11.07 -12.04 11.68
C VAL A 54 -12.17 -11.23 12.35
N ASN A 55 -13.43 -11.50 11.98
CA ASN A 55 -14.62 -10.88 12.57
C ASN A 55 -14.54 -9.34 12.62
N ASP A 56 -14.37 -8.71 11.46
CA ASP A 56 -14.32 -7.24 11.31
C ASP A 56 -13.22 -6.55 12.13
N SER A 57 -12.22 -7.33 12.55
CA SER A 57 -11.01 -6.86 13.19
C SER A 57 -9.82 -7.27 12.33
N ILE A 58 -8.98 -6.30 11.99
CA ILE A 58 -7.71 -6.58 11.35
C ILE A 58 -6.80 -7.15 12.42
N ILE A 59 -6.52 -8.45 12.34
CA ILE A 59 -5.53 -9.10 13.17
C ILE A 59 -4.21 -9.04 12.42
N TYR A 60 -3.26 -8.33 13.02
CA TYR A 60 -1.88 -8.40 12.61
C TYR A 60 -1.32 -9.75 13.04
N VAL A 61 -1.20 -10.66 12.08
CA VAL A 61 -0.55 -11.93 12.34
C VAL A 61 0.92 -11.77 12.07
N GLU A 62 1.66 -12.02 13.13
CA GLU A 62 3.05 -12.34 13.09
C GLU A 62 3.27 -13.62 12.27
N VAL A 63 3.47 -13.46 10.96
CA VAL A 63 3.86 -14.60 10.11
C VAL A 63 5.38 -14.75 10.15
N PRO A 64 5.91 -15.98 10.30
CA PRO A 64 7.33 -16.21 10.15
C PRO A 64 7.77 -15.63 8.80
N ASN A 65 8.81 -14.81 8.84
CA ASN A 65 9.39 -14.20 7.66
C ASN A 65 9.63 -15.30 6.61
N VAL A 66 9.18 -15.10 5.37
CA VAL A 66 9.48 -16.01 4.26
C VAL A 66 10.93 -15.77 3.87
N ILE A 67 11.91 -16.16 4.70
CA ILE A 67 13.37 -16.38 4.51
C ILE A 67 14.15 -15.35 3.61
N GLN A 68 13.53 -14.27 3.11
CA GLN A 68 14.01 -13.46 1.99
C GLN A 68 13.51 -12.00 2.04
N ASP A 69 12.67 -11.61 3.00
CA ASP A 69 12.22 -10.22 3.13
C ASP A 69 13.26 -9.36 3.87
N TYR A 70 13.81 -8.35 3.18
CA TYR A 70 14.66 -7.34 3.81
C TYR A 70 13.83 -6.17 4.35
N LYS A 71 14.15 -5.74 5.57
CA LYS A 71 13.61 -4.51 6.15
C LYS A 71 14.33 -3.26 5.65
N TYR A 72 13.56 -2.25 5.27
CA TYR A 72 14.05 -0.93 4.91
C TYR A 72 13.32 0.14 5.71
N ARG A 73 14.06 1.17 6.13
CA ARG A 73 13.47 2.40 6.66
C ARG A 73 13.35 3.41 5.52
N GLY A 74 12.11 3.75 5.18
CA GLY A 74 11.78 4.76 4.19
C GLY A 74 11.53 6.12 4.85
N LYS A 75 12.07 7.18 4.25
CA LYS A 75 11.81 8.58 4.63
C LYS A 75 11.26 9.33 3.44
N PHE A 76 10.13 10.00 3.63
CA PHE A 76 9.39 10.68 2.57
C PHE A 76 8.97 12.08 3.02
N ARG A 77 8.97 13.02 2.07
CA ARG A 77 8.31 14.32 2.24
C ARG A 77 6.86 14.17 1.79
N ILE A 78 5.92 14.57 2.62
CA ILE A 78 4.50 14.58 2.27
C ILE A 78 4.27 15.68 1.22
N ILE A 79 3.55 15.33 0.16
CA ILE A 79 3.14 16.26 -0.90
C ILE A 79 1.69 16.67 -0.67
N GLU A 80 0.81 15.68 -0.51
CA GLU A 80 -0.63 15.87 -0.34
C GLU A 80 -1.19 14.73 0.51
N GLN A 81 -2.18 15.03 1.36
CA GLN A 81 -2.86 14.07 2.23
C GLN A 81 -4.31 13.90 1.76
N TYR A 82 -4.79 12.67 1.75
CA TYR A 82 -6.15 12.30 1.31
C TYR A 82 -6.96 11.64 2.43
N LYS A 83 -6.29 11.04 3.42
CA LYS A 83 -6.93 10.46 4.61
C LYS A 83 -5.97 10.48 5.80
N GLY A 84 -6.52 10.71 7.00
CA GLY A 84 -5.77 10.90 8.23
C GLY A 84 -5.16 12.30 8.31
N ASP A 85 -4.66 12.65 9.49
CA ASP A 85 -4.01 13.94 9.74
C ASP A 85 -2.57 13.72 10.21
N LEU A 86 -1.62 13.84 9.27
CA LEU A 86 -0.18 13.87 9.55
C LEU A 86 0.22 15.33 9.76
N THR A 87 0.57 15.67 11.00
CA THR A 87 1.01 17.02 11.38
C THR A 87 2.41 17.37 10.85
N ASP A 88 3.25 16.35 10.64
CA ASP A 88 4.60 16.53 10.13
C ASP A 88 4.65 16.56 8.60
N THR A 89 5.51 17.41 8.04
CA THR A 89 5.75 17.46 6.57
C THR A 89 6.58 16.30 6.03
N LYS A 90 7.08 15.44 6.93
CA LYS A 90 7.91 14.29 6.63
C LYS A 90 7.41 13.10 7.44
N ILE A 91 7.51 11.93 6.86
CA ILE A 91 7.13 10.68 7.52
C ILE A 91 8.21 9.63 7.30
N GLU A 92 8.41 8.83 8.34
CA GLU A 92 9.28 7.66 8.33
C GLU A 92 8.47 6.43 8.67
N PHE A 93 8.63 5.39 7.88
CA PHE A 93 7.96 4.11 8.11
C PHE A 93 8.83 2.97 7.59
N ASP A 94 8.55 1.78 8.13
CA ASP A 94 9.19 0.56 7.70
C ASP A 94 8.48 -0.04 6.47
N LEU A 95 9.27 -0.61 5.57
CA LEU A 95 8.80 -1.31 4.39
C LEU A 95 9.64 -2.57 4.15
N TYR A 96 8.98 -3.61 3.68
CA TYR A 96 9.54 -4.95 3.50
C TYR A 96 9.56 -5.30 2.01
N ASN A 97 10.62 -5.97 1.54
CA ASN A 97 10.74 -6.34 0.14
C ASN A 97 11.48 -7.67 -0.06
N HIS A 98 10.86 -8.57 -0.81
CA HIS A 98 11.26 -9.97 -1.02
C HIS A 98 12.55 -10.12 -1.83
N TYR A 99 12.96 -9.11 -2.61
CA TYR A 99 14.06 -9.24 -3.59
C TYR A 99 14.97 -8.01 -3.66
N GLY A 100 15.68 -7.71 -2.56
CA GLY A 100 16.70 -6.65 -2.53
C GLY A 100 16.12 -5.24 -2.47
N LYS A 101 16.81 -4.24 -3.05
CA LYS A 101 16.41 -2.82 -2.89
C LYS A 101 15.04 -2.57 -3.53
N PRO A 102 14.06 -2.00 -2.80
CA PRO A 102 12.71 -1.79 -3.30
C PRO A 102 12.69 -0.98 -4.60
N LYS A 103 11.75 -1.32 -5.49
CA LYS A 103 11.47 -0.59 -6.75
C LYS A 103 11.11 0.89 -6.51
N LEU A 104 10.78 1.26 -5.27
CA LEU A 104 10.62 2.63 -4.77
C LEU A 104 11.87 3.51 -4.96
N SER A 105 13.05 2.89 -5.11
CA SER A 105 14.32 3.63 -5.19
C SER A 105 14.56 4.40 -6.49
N LYS A 106 13.86 4.11 -7.59
CA LYS A 106 14.12 4.70 -8.92
C LYS A 106 13.24 5.89 -9.30
N LEU A 107 12.15 6.13 -8.57
CA LEU A 107 11.20 7.22 -8.83
C LEU A 107 11.05 8.13 -7.62
N ASN A 108 10.38 9.26 -7.83
CA ASN A 108 10.34 10.34 -6.85
C ASN A 108 9.05 10.35 -6.03
N THR A 109 7.88 10.16 -6.64
CA THR A 109 6.59 10.33 -5.94
C THR A 109 5.76 9.04 -5.98
N PHE A 110 5.14 8.72 -4.84
CA PHE A 110 4.29 7.54 -4.67
C PHE A 110 3.06 7.91 -3.86
N LEU A 111 1.95 7.23 -4.11
CA LEU A 111 0.79 7.15 -3.22
C LEU A 111 1.05 6.04 -2.19
N PHE A 112 0.88 6.33 -0.91
CA PHE A 112 1.07 5.39 0.18
C PHE A 112 -0.21 5.19 0.98
N PHE A 113 -0.39 3.96 1.48
CA PHE A 113 -1.41 3.58 2.45
C PHE A 113 -0.67 3.03 3.68
N VAL A 114 -0.59 3.85 4.72
CA VAL A 114 0.22 3.60 5.92
C VAL A 114 -0.71 3.47 7.11
N VAL A 115 -0.41 2.54 7.99
CA VAL A 115 -1.11 2.37 9.27
C VAL A 115 -0.20 2.76 10.41
N LYS A 116 -0.79 3.20 11.53
CA LYS A 116 -0.05 3.47 12.77
C LYS A 116 -0.34 2.37 13.78
N ILE A 117 0.69 1.61 14.15
CA ILE A 117 0.61 0.47 15.07
C ILE A 117 1.58 0.74 16.22
N ASN A 118 1.10 0.74 17.46
CA ASN A 118 1.91 1.00 18.66
C ASN A 118 2.76 2.28 18.57
N GLY A 119 2.20 3.34 17.97
CA GLY A 119 2.89 4.62 17.80
C GLY A 119 3.79 4.71 16.55
N GLU A 120 4.08 3.61 15.88
CA GLU A 120 4.94 3.56 14.70
C GLU A 120 4.16 3.44 13.39
N PHE A 121 4.59 4.17 12.37
CA PHE A 121 4.03 4.08 11.04
C PHE A 121 4.61 2.88 10.27
N GLN A 122 3.73 2.12 9.62
CA GLN A 122 4.08 0.95 8.84
C GLN A 122 3.35 0.95 7.51
N LEU A 123 4.05 0.58 6.44
CA LEU A 123 3.46 0.41 5.13
C LEU A 123 2.73 -0.93 5.07
N LEU A 124 1.44 -0.92 4.71
CA LEU A 124 0.74 -2.16 4.42
C LEU A 124 1.39 -2.86 3.21
N LYS A 125 1.45 -4.19 3.26
CA LYS A 125 2.09 -5.01 2.23
C LYS A 125 1.50 -4.69 0.85
N TYR A 126 2.38 -4.30 -0.08
CA TYR A 126 2.01 -3.87 -1.44
C TYR A 126 1.04 -2.68 -1.53
N ALA A 127 0.83 -1.92 -0.45
CA ALA A 127 -0.11 -0.81 -0.43
C ALA A 127 0.56 0.53 -0.77
N TYR A 128 1.22 0.56 -1.92
CA TYR A 128 1.78 1.78 -2.49
C TYR A 128 1.72 1.73 -4.02
N HIS A 129 1.62 2.90 -4.64
CA HIS A 129 1.57 3.02 -6.08
C HIS A 129 2.43 4.16 -6.60
N ARG A 130 2.99 3.99 -7.80
CA ARG A 130 3.67 5.07 -8.49
C ARG A 130 2.63 6.02 -9.03
N VAL A 131 2.85 7.31 -8.83
CA VAL A 131 1.99 8.37 -9.34
C VAL A 131 2.76 9.23 -10.34
N TYR A 132 2.04 9.75 -11.32
CA TYR A 132 2.60 10.51 -12.42
C TYR A 132 1.81 11.79 -12.60
N GLU A 133 2.53 12.87 -12.86
CA GLU A 133 1.93 14.17 -13.16
C GLU A 133 1.32 14.13 -14.56
N THR A 134 0.12 14.68 -14.66
CA THR A 134 -0.60 14.88 -15.92
C THR A 134 -0.46 16.33 -16.39
N ASP A 135 -0.78 16.61 -17.64
CA ASP A 135 -0.61 17.96 -18.22
C ASP A 135 -1.45 19.05 -17.54
N ASN A 136 -2.50 18.67 -16.79
CA ASN A 136 -3.30 19.60 -15.99
C ASN A 136 -2.74 19.82 -14.56
N GLY A 137 -1.57 19.26 -14.25
CA GLY A 137 -0.90 19.40 -12.96
C GLY A 137 -1.37 18.44 -11.87
N LYS A 138 -2.41 17.63 -12.10
CA LYS A 138 -2.86 16.60 -11.16
C LYS A 138 -2.00 15.35 -11.26
N LEU A 139 -1.95 14.59 -10.17
CA LEU A 139 -1.32 13.27 -10.14
C LEU A 139 -2.34 12.17 -10.50
N ALA A 140 -1.88 11.17 -11.24
CA ALA A 140 -2.68 10.02 -11.64
C ALA A 140 -1.88 8.72 -11.57
N VAL A 141 -2.61 7.61 -11.51
CA VAL A 141 -2.08 6.24 -11.58
C VAL A 141 -2.52 5.63 -12.92
N PRO A 142 -1.60 5.00 -13.68
CA PRO A 142 -1.95 4.22 -14.87
C PRO A 142 -3.00 3.15 -14.56
N TYR A 143 -3.82 2.80 -15.54
CA TYR A 143 -4.86 1.78 -15.37
C TYR A 143 -4.29 0.49 -14.77
N ASP A 144 -4.87 0.06 -13.65
CA ASP A 144 -4.55 -1.22 -13.00
C ASP A 144 -5.79 -2.12 -13.02
N LYS A 145 -5.77 -3.12 -13.89
CA LYS A 145 -6.85 -4.09 -14.05
C LYS A 145 -7.24 -4.78 -12.74
N ASN A 146 -6.30 -4.95 -11.81
CA ASN A 146 -6.56 -5.71 -10.59
C ASN A 146 -7.50 -4.91 -9.69
N GLU A 147 -7.39 -3.58 -9.66
CA GLU A 147 -8.26 -2.75 -8.84
C GLU A 147 -9.70 -2.80 -9.31
N TYR A 148 -9.95 -2.93 -10.62
CA TYR A 148 -11.29 -3.13 -11.16
C TYR A 148 -11.81 -4.55 -10.93
N ARG A 149 -10.96 -5.57 -11.13
CA ARG A 149 -11.35 -6.97 -10.97
C ARG A 149 -11.63 -7.35 -9.50
N ASN A 150 -10.93 -6.72 -8.57
CA ASN A 150 -11.00 -7.06 -7.15
C ASN A 150 -12.07 -6.24 -6.41
N GLN A 151 -12.86 -5.41 -7.10
CA GLN A 151 -13.95 -4.65 -6.49
C GLN A 151 -14.92 -5.58 -5.75
N LYS A 152 -15.31 -5.17 -4.56
CA LYS A 152 -16.29 -5.86 -3.73
C LYS A 152 -17.62 -5.10 -3.82
N GLU A 153 -18.72 -5.78 -3.50
CA GLU A 153 -20.03 -5.15 -3.53
C GLU A 153 -20.18 -4.06 -2.43
N PRO A 154 -20.81 -2.90 -2.73
CA PRO A 154 -21.28 -2.50 -4.05
C PRO A 154 -20.13 -2.12 -4.99
N ILE A 155 -20.16 -2.62 -6.23
CA ILE A 155 -19.16 -2.24 -7.24
C ILE A 155 -19.24 -0.72 -7.50
N LEU A 156 -18.10 -0.04 -7.40
CA LEU A 156 -18.02 1.39 -7.69
C LEU A 156 -18.16 1.64 -9.19
N ASN A 157 -18.99 2.61 -9.56
CA ASN A 157 -19.08 3.08 -10.94
C ASN A 157 -18.01 4.14 -11.25
N ILE A 158 -16.74 3.80 -10.99
CA ILE A 158 -15.58 4.61 -11.35
C ILE A 158 -15.02 4.02 -12.64
N GLN A 159 -14.83 4.84 -13.66
CA GLN A 159 -14.26 4.44 -14.94
C GLN A 159 -12.87 5.05 -15.12
N PRO A 160 -11.92 4.36 -15.75
CA PRO A 160 -10.64 4.96 -16.08
C PRO A 160 -10.83 6.01 -17.18
N GLU A 161 -10.10 7.11 -17.07
CA GLU A 161 -10.13 8.22 -18.02
C GLU A 161 -8.89 8.19 -18.92
N LYS A 162 -9.00 8.78 -20.12
CA LYS A 162 -7.82 9.04 -20.96
C LYS A 162 -6.93 10.06 -20.25
N MET A 163 -5.65 9.74 -20.15
CA MET A 163 -4.68 10.55 -19.41
C MET A 163 -3.59 11.06 -20.34
N ASN A 164 -3.33 12.37 -20.28
CA ASN A 164 -2.15 12.97 -20.86
C ASN A 164 -1.09 13.10 -19.76
N PHE A 165 -0.23 12.09 -19.63
CA PHE A 165 0.86 12.10 -18.67
C PHE A 165 1.99 12.99 -19.17
N ARG A 166 2.38 13.99 -18.37
CA ARG A 166 3.45 14.95 -18.70
C ARG A 166 4.76 14.25 -19.07
N LYS A 167 5.03 13.15 -18.37
CA LYS A 167 6.02 12.14 -18.75
C LYS A 167 5.41 10.77 -18.60
N ALA A 168 4.90 10.23 -19.70
CA ALA A 168 4.29 8.91 -19.72
C ALA A 168 5.24 7.85 -19.14
N PRO A 169 4.80 7.03 -18.18
CA PRO A 169 5.60 5.91 -17.76
C PRO A 169 5.69 4.87 -18.87
N GLU A 170 6.90 4.38 -19.08
CA GLU A 170 7.16 3.31 -20.03
C GLU A 170 7.43 2.01 -19.25
N PHE A 171 6.63 0.98 -19.51
CA PHE A 171 6.83 -0.34 -18.96
C PHE A 171 7.53 -1.21 -19.99
N SER A 172 8.78 -1.61 -19.72
CA SER A 172 9.53 -2.48 -20.63
C SER A 172 8.84 -3.83 -20.79
N ILE A 173 8.73 -4.26 -22.05
CA ILE A 173 8.35 -5.61 -22.46
C ILE A 173 9.64 -6.31 -22.88
N TYR A 174 9.93 -7.46 -22.30
CA TYR A 174 11.13 -8.22 -22.59
C TYR A 174 10.85 -9.26 -23.67
N LYS A 175 11.91 -9.70 -24.34
CA LYS A 175 11.82 -10.69 -25.43
C LYS A 175 11.15 -12.00 -25.00
N ASP A 176 11.35 -12.39 -23.75
CA ASP A 176 10.84 -13.64 -23.19
C ASP A 176 9.44 -13.49 -22.55
N ASP A 177 8.85 -12.29 -22.57
CA ASP A 177 7.48 -12.08 -22.09
C ASP A 177 6.50 -12.72 -23.08
N SER A 178 5.62 -13.59 -22.59
CA SER A 178 4.65 -14.25 -23.46
C SER A 178 3.58 -13.27 -23.98
N PRO A 179 3.12 -13.41 -25.24
CA PRO A 179 2.07 -12.56 -25.78
C PRO A 179 0.80 -12.50 -24.93
N ASP A 180 0.42 -13.64 -24.32
CA ASP A 180 -0.74 -13.73 -23.43
C ASP A 180 -0.53 -13.02 -22.10
N TRP A 181 0.70 -13.02 -21.56
CA TRP A 181 1.02 -12.22 -20.40
C TRP A 181 0.95 -10.73 -20.73
N ILE A 182 1.52 -10.30 -21.86
CA ILE A 182 1.50 -8.91 -22.32
C ILE A 182 0.05 -8.43 -22.49
N LYS A 183 -0.80 -9.19 -23.19
CA LYS A 183 -2.22 -8.86 -23.40
C LYS A 183 -2.98 -8.71 -22.08
N ARG A 184 -2.68 -9.55 -21.10
CA ARG A 184 -3.31 -9.48 -19.77
C ARG A 184 -2.74 -8.33 -18.95
N ALA A 185 -1.44 -8.07 -18.99
CA ALA A 185 -0.78 -7.04 -18.18
C ALA A 185 -1.06 -5.63 -18.70
N PHE A 186 -1.08 -5.46 -20.02
CA PHE A 186 -1.24 -4.19 -20.72
C PHE A 186 -2.40 -4.25 -21.72
N PRO A 187 -3.64 -4.41 -21.24
CA PRO A 187 -4.80 -4.58 -22.12
C PRO A 187 -5.12 -3.31 -22.92
N LYS A 188 -5.52 -3.49 -24.18
CA LYS A 188 -6.20 -2.44 -24.96
C LYS A 188 -7.61 -2.19 -24.37
N PRO A 189 -8.15 -0.96 -24.42
CA PRO A 189 -7.54 0.27 -24.98
C PRO A 189 -6.66 1.03 -23.98
N PHE A 190 -6.41 0.48 -22.79
CA PHE A 190 -5.78 1.19 -21.68
C PHE A 190 -4.28 1.41 -21.85
N TYR A 191 -3.64 0.56 -22.65
CA TYR A 191 -2.22 0.64 -22.99
C TYR A 191 -2.00 0.58 -24.50
N GLN A 192 -0.99 1.34 -24.94
CA GLN A 192 -0.39 1.29 -26.26
C GLN A 192 0.93 0.53 -26.18
N ILE A 193 1.22 -0.33 -27.15
CA ILE A 193 2.47 -1.07 -27.20
C ILE A 193 3.30 -0.56 -28.38
N GLU A 194 4.48 -0.04 -28.10
CA GLU A 194 5.43 0.49 -29.09
C GLU A 194 6.86 0.17 -28.68
N ASN A 195 7.70 -0.26 -29.62
CA ASN A 195 9.14 -0.44 -29.39
C ASN A 195 9.48 -1.24 -28.11
N ASN A 196 8.79 -2.36 -27.89
CA ASN A 196 8.92 -3.20 -26.68
C ASN A 196 8.64 -2.45 -25.36
N LYS A 197 7.71 -1.49 -25.40
CA LYS A 197 7.23 -0.76 -24.23
C LYS A 197 5.71 -0.73 -24.24
N ALA A 198 5.11 -0.90 -23.07
CA ALA A 198 3.73 -0.53 -22.84
C ALA A 198 3.66 0.90 -22.27
N ILE A 199 2.84 1.73 -22.89
CA ILE A 199 2.62 3.14 -22.57
C ILE A 199 1.15 3.27 -22.17
N PRO A 200 0.82 3.75 -20.96
CA PRO A 200 -0.57 3.89 -20.57
C PRO A 200 -1.23 5.06 -21.30
N ILE A 201 -2.42 4.79 -21.83
CA ILE A 201 -3.33 5.78 -22.40
C ILE A 201 -4.39 6.18 -21.36
N TYR A 202 -4.74 5.26 -20.45
CA TYR A 202 -5.79 5.46 -19.46
C TYR A 202 -5.27 5.31 -18.03
N GLY A 203 -5.99 5.90 -17.08
CA GLY A 203 -5.71 5.79 -15.65
C GLY A 203 -6.81 6.40 -14.80
N ASN A 204 -6.50 6.66 -13.54
CA ASN A 204 -7.38 7.34 -12.59
C ASN A 204 -6.61 8.43 -11.86
N TYR A 205 -7.26 9.56 -11.60
CA TYR A 205 -6.76 10.52 -10.62
C TYR A 205 -6.76 9.88 -9.22
N ILE A 206 -5.93 10.43 -8.34
CA ILE A 206 -5.59 9.78 -7.08
C ILE A 206 -6.83 9.52 -6.22
N GLU A 207 -7.77 10.45 -6.14
CA GLU A 207 -8.96 10.34 -5.29
C GLU A 207 -9.83 9.15 -5.69
N ASP A 208 -10.05 8.95 -6.99
CA ASP A 208 -10.82 7.81 -7.50
C ASP A 208 -10.03 6.51 -7.39
N TYR A 209 -8.72 6.57 -7.61
CA TYR A 209 -7.86 5.41 -7.40
C TYR A 209 -7.85 4.95 -5.93
N ILE A 210 -7.87 5.88 -4.97
CA ILE A 210 -7.98 5.57 -3.54
C ILE A 210 -9.31 4.87 -3.26
N LYS A 211 -10.43 5.36 -3.81
CA LYS A 211 -11.74 4.70 -3.64
C LYS A 211 -11.72 3.27 -4.20
N LEU A 212 -11.16 3.08 -5.40
CA LEU A 212 -11.00 1.75 -5.99
C LEU A 212 -10.18 0.83 -5.09
N ARG A 213 -9.05 1.30 -4.56
CA ARG A 213 -8.19 0.53 -3.64
C ARG A 213 -8.93 0.13 -2.37
N LEU A 214 -9.63 1.08 -1.76
CA LEU A 214 -10.36 0.87 -0.52
C LEU A 214 -11.61 0.00 -0.70
N ASN A 215 -12.25 -0.03 -1.87
CA ASN A 215 -13.37 -0.95 -2.13
C ASN A 215 -12.92 -2.29 -2.77
N GLY A 216 -11.64 -2.42 -3.11
CA GLY A 216 -11.08 -3.61 -3.72
C GLY A 216 -10.05 -4.27 -2.82
N THR A 217 -8.79 -4.19 -3.24
CA THR A 217 -7.65 -4.91 -2.65
C THR A 217 -7.40 -4.59 -1.17
N LEU A 218 -7.88 -3.44 -0.66
CA LEU A 218 -7.73 -3.05 0.74
C LEU A 218 -9.05 -3.05 1.53
N LYS A 219 -10.18 -3.40 0.93
CA LYS A 219 -11.49 -3.32 1.60
C LYS A 219 -11.53 -4.11 2.89
N GLU A 220 -11.13 -5.36 2.74
CA GLU A 220 -10.97 -6.31 3.81
C GLU A 220 -10.12 -5.72 4.96
N VAL A 221 -9.06 -4.95 4.65
CA VAL A 221 -8.16 -4.36 5.66
C VAL A 221 -8.77 -3.14 6.37
N PHE A 222 -9.92 -2.59 5.97
CA PHE A 222 -10.42 -1.32 6.55
C PHE A 222 -11.95 -1.25 6.76
N ASP A 223 -12.68 -2.30 6.42
CA ASP A 223 -14.09 -2.50 6.80
C ASP A 223 -14.21 -2.98 8.25
#